data_AF-A0A8C3HQA6-F1
#
_entry.id   AF-A0A8C3HQA6-F1
#
_cell.length_a   1.000
_cell.length_b   1.000
_cell.length_c   1.000
_cell.angle_alpha   90.00
_cell.angle_beta   90.00
_cell.angle_gamma   90.00
#
_symmetry.space_group_name_H-M   'P 1'
#
loop_
_entity.id
_entity.type
_entity.pdbx_description
1 polymer ?
#
loop_
_entity_poly.entity_id
_entity_poly.type
_entity_poly.pdbx_seq_one_letter_code
_entity_poly.pdbx_strand_id
1 'polypeptide(L)'
;MRILENLGTSERAQTCSKAYFQDVSDQLTMKMKILSFCHSSRASSPLPGFIVFFLTLYGHKMESAKFTVIGHQDPITAIVGQEAVLPCHLSPPMSAANMEVRWFRSQFLSIVHLYRNGKDQYEGQMPEYRGRTELLKAGLTNGNIPLRILNIRRSDEGQYHCFVEEDTFYKETVLELRVAGQWLVSVLSLCVPVALFFPITVTVTPCLQIILQ
;
A
#
# COMPACT_ATOMS: atom_id res chain seq x y z
N MET A 1 26.92 11.11 9.79
CA MET A 1 28.25 10.80 9.25
C MET A 1 29.28 11.23 10.27
N ARG A 2 29.97 10.29 10.93
CA ARG A 2 31.10 10.59 11.81
C ARG A 2 32.34 9.94 11.19
N ILE A 3 33.34 10.75 10.87
CA ILE A 3 34.65 10.31 10.42
C ILE A 3 35.53 10.39 11.68
N LEU A 4 36.02 9.25 12.18
CA LEU A 4 37.02 9.24 13.25
C LEU A 4 38.31 8.59 12.74
N GLU A 5 39.29 9.49 12.62
CA GLU A 5 40.73 9.42 12.87
C GLU A 5 41.62 8.30 12.28
N ASN A 6 42.67 8.80 11.64
CA ASN A 6 43.85 8.08 11.16
C ASN A 6 44.78 7.71 12.32
N LEU A 7 45.41 6.54 12.24
CA LEU A 7 46.61 6.20 13.03
C LEU A 7 47.69 5.60 12.11
N GLY A 8 48.86 6.25 12.11
CA GLY A 8 50.16 5.61 11.86
C GLY A 8 50.81 5.85 10.48
N THR A 9 51.91 6.60 10.49
CA THR A 9 52.86 6.78 9.37
C THR A 9 53.99 5.74 9.42
N SER A 10 54.24 5.02 8.32
CA SER A 10 55.54 4.41 7.97
C SER A 10 55.58 4.04 6.47
N GLU A 11 56.78 4.07 5.88
CA GLU A 11 57.13 4.22 4.46
C GLU A 11 56.66 3.11 3.51
N ARG A 12 55.38 3.15 3.13
CA ARG A 12 54.79 2.76 1.83
C ARG A 12 53.31 3.07 1.96
N ALA A 13 52.91 4.29 1.59
CA ALA A 13 51.54 4.74 1.78
C ALA A 13 50.60 4.01 0.80
N GLN A 14 50.09 2.87 1.27
CA GLN A 14 49.05 2.08 0.64
C GLN A 14 47.74 2.40 1.38
N THR A 15 46.95 3.32 0.84
CA THR A 15 45.66 3.68 1.43
C THR A 15 44.65 2.60 1.07
N CYS A 16 44.14 1.90 2.07
CA CYS A 16 43.17 0.81 1.91
C CYS A 16 41.86 1.21 2.58
N SER A 17 40.80 1.32 1.78
CA SER A 17 39.45 1.63 2.27
C SER A 17 38.62 0.35 2.31
N LYS A 18 37.92 0.13 3.44
CA LYS A 18 36.94 -0.97 3.56
C LYS A 18 35.55 -0.45 3.22
N ALA A 19 34.92 -1.05 2.21
CA ALA A 19 33.51 -0.83 1.92
C ALA A 19 32.71 -2.05 2.37
N TYR A 20 31.56 -1.80 2.99
CA TYR A 20 30.63 -2.82 3.44
C TYR A 20 29.36 -2.72 2.61
N PHE A 21 28.98 -3.80 1.95
CA PHE A 21 27.74 -3.88 1.20
C PHE A 21 26.92 -5.07 1.70
N GLN A 22 25.60 -4.88 1.77
CA GLN A 22 24.63 -5.92 2.09
C GLN A 22 24.20 -6.62 0.80
N ASP A 23 24.62 -7.88 0.67
CA ASP A 23 24.20 -8.76 -0.41
C ASP A 23 22.88 -9.43 -0.02
N VAL A 24 21.81 -9.18 -0.78
CA VAL A 24 20.43 -9.67 -0.51
C VAL A 24 20.12 -10.90 -1.39
N SER A 25 21.16 -11.63 -1.84
CA SER A 25 20.99 -12.70 -2.83
C SER A 25 20.64 -14.09 -2.25
N ASP A 26 20.77 -14.33 -0.94
CA ASP A 26 20.44 -15.64 -0.34
C ASP A 26 19.74 -15.50 1.02
N GLN A 27 18.43 -15.79 1.05
CA GLN A 27 17.55 -15.50 2.19
C GLN A 27 17.64 -16.50 3.35
N LEU A 28 18.83 -16.93 3.76
CA LEU A 28 19.03 -17.58 5.08
C LEU A 28 20.35 -17.25 5.80
N THR A 29 21.23 -16.41 5.24
CA THR A 29 22.38 -15.85 5.98
C THR A 29 22.73 -14.48 5.42
N MET A 30 22.61 -13.42 6.24
CA MET A 30 23.26 -12.14 5.94
C MET A 30 24.77 -12.37 5.88
N LYS A 31 25.36 -12.44 4.68
CA LYS A 31 26.82 -12.51 4.51
C LYS A 31 27.34 -11.15 4.09
N MET A 32 27.99 -10.48 5.03
CA MET A 32 28.67 -9.20 4.83
C MET A 32 29.94 -9.46 4.01
N LYS A 33 29.97 -9.04 2.75
CA LYS A 33 31.11 -9.30 1.86
C LYS A 33 32.09 -8.13 1.92
N ILE A 34 33.25 -8.37 2.52
CA ILE A 34 34.29 -7.35 2.69
C ILE A 34 35.14 -7.35 1.41
N LEU A 35 35.07 -6.27 0.63
CA LEU A 35 35.97 -6.04 -0.48
C LEU A 35 37.04 -5.03 -0.04
N SER A 36 38.29 -5.48 0.01
CA SER A 36 39.44 -4.62 0.28
C SER A 36 39.99 -4.08 -1.03
N PHE A 37 39.93 -2.76 -1.22
CA PHE A 37 40.58 -2.09 -2.35
C PHE A 37 41.88 -1.44 -1.91
N CYS A 38 43.00 -1.92 -2.45
CA CYS A 38 44.31 -1.32 -2.25
C CYS A 38 44.68 -0.47 -3.45
N HIS A 39 44.96 0.81 -3.25
CA HIS A 39 45.52 1.67 -4.29
C HIS A 39 47.05 1.72 -4.14
N SER A 40 47.77 1.43 -5.23
CA SER A 40 49.22 1.62 -5.29
C SER A 40 49.50 3.04 -5.77
N SER A 41 50.12 3.84 -4.91
CA SER A 41 50.47 5.24 -5.18
C SER A 41 51.55 5.35 -6.24
N ARG A 42 51.19 5.26 -7.53
CA ARG A 42 51.98 5.83 -8.63
C ARG A 42 51.10 6.90 -9.25
N ALA A 43 51.53 8.16 -9.16
CA ALA A 43 50.75 9.36 -9.47
C ALA A 43 50.06 9.27 -10.85
N SER A 44 48.83 8.78 -10.85
CA SER A 44 47.86 8.93 -11.92
C SER A 44 46.60 9.48 -11.26
N SER A 45 46.01 10.48 -11.91
CA SER A 45 44.89 11.26 -11.38
C SER A 45 43.76 10.35 -10.86
N PRO A 46 43.05 10.72 -9.77
CA PRO A 46 41.98 9.90 -9.19
C PRO A 46 40.71 9.86 -10.06
N LEU A 47 40.67 10.66 -11.13
CA LEU A 47 39.51 10.87 -12.01
C LEU A 47 38.96 9.59 -12.64
N PRO A 48 39.77 8.63 -13.17
CA PRO A 48 39.23 7.45 -13.83
C PRO A 48 38.49 6.51 -12.86
N GLY A 49 39.02 6.37 -11.63
CA GLY A 49 38.43 5.48 -10.62
C GLY A 49 37.10 6.01 -10.07
N PHE A 50 37.02 7.33 -9.81
CA PHE A 50 35.76 7.97 -9.42
C PHE A 50 34.73 7.90 -10.55
N ILE A 51 35.12 8.16 -11.81
CA ILE A 51 34.21 8.06 -12.97
C ILE A 51 33.67 6.64 -13.12
N VAL A 52 34.50 5.61 -13.00
CA VAL A 52 34.05 4.20 -13.07
C VAL A 52 33.09 3.85 -11.91
N PHE A 53 33.33 4.36 -10.69
CA PHE A 53 32.42 4.19 -9.56
C PHE A 53 31.07 4.91 -9.78
N PHE A 54 31.08 6.13 -10.30
CA PHE A 54 29.84 6.85 -10.64
C PHE A 54 29.10 6.18 -11.81
N LEU A 55 29.80 5.69 -12.84
CA LEU A 55 29.19 4.99 -13.99
C LEU A 55 28.58 3.64 -13.58
N THR A 56 29.21 2.92 -12.65
CA THR A 56 28.65 1.67 -12.10
C THR A 56 27.45 1.95 -11.22
N LEU A 57 27.49 2.97 -10.35
CA LEU A 57 26.33 3.40 -9.55
C LEU A 57 25.18 3.92 -10.41
N TYR A 58 25.44 4.66 -11.49
CA TYR A 58 24.42 5.11 -12.44
C TYR A 58 23.84 3.97 -13.28
N GLY A 59 24.62 2.90 -13.48
CA GLY A 59 24.26 1.74 -14.29
C GLY A 59 23.57 0.61 -13.54
N HIS A 60 23.53 0.64 -12.20
CA HIS A 60 22.67 -0.25 -11.42
C HIS A 60 21.20 0.13 -11.65
N LYS A 61 20.66 -0.32 -12.78
CA LYS A 61 19.23 -0.39 -13.03
C LYS A 61 18.63 -1.22 -11.90
N MET A 62 17.91 -0.58 -10.98
CA MET A 62 17.14 -1.30 -9.97
C MET A 62 16.15 -2.19 -10.73
N GLU A 63 16.30 -3.51 -10.58
CA GLU A 63 15.32 -4.45 -11.11
C GLU A 63 14.05 -4.28 -10.28
N SER A 64 12.96 -3.81 -10.90
CA SER A 64 11.68 -3.65 -10.19
C SER A 64 11.27 -4.99 -9.59
N ALA A 65 10.78 -4.96 -8.35
CA ALA A 65 10.36 -6.18 -7.70
C ALA A 65 9.06 -6.69 -8.35
N LYS A 66 9.02 -7.97 -8.69
CA LYS A 66 7.81 -8.57 -9.26
C LYS A 66 6.82 -8.85 -8.13
N PHE A 67 5.66 -8.20 -8.19
CA PHE A 67 4.55 -8.43 -7.27
C PHE A 67 3.26 -8.81 -8.01
N THR A 68 2.27 -9.22 -7.24
CA THR A 68 0.86 -9.34 -7.61
C THR A 68 0.03 -8.51 -6.64
N VAL A 69 -1.19 -8.14 -7.03
CA VAL A 69 -2.12 -7.38 -6.20
C VAL A 69 -3.29 -8.29 -5.87
N ILE A 70 -3.59 -8.43 -4.59
CA ILE A 70 -4.63 -9.33 -4.08
C ILE A 70 -5.71 -8.49 -3.39
N GLY A 71 -6.94 -8.63 -3.90
CA GLY A 71 -8.15 -8.05 -3.34
C GLY A 71 -8.98 -9.09 -2.60
N HIS A 72 -9.99 -8.63 -1.86
CA HIS A 72 -11.00 -9.51 -1.30
C HIS A 72 -11.80 -10.18 -2.41
N GLN A 73 -11.95 -11.51 -2.36
CA GLN A 73 -12.65 -12.27 -3.39
C GLN A 73 -14.17 -12.19 -3.24
N ASP A 74 -14.65 -12.08 -2.00
CA ASP A 74 -16.07 -11.97 -1.71
C ASP A 74 -16.53 -10.49 -1.73
N PRO A 75 -17.82 -10.22 -1.99
CA PRO A 75 -18.34 -8.87 -1.93
C PRO A 75 -18.27 -8.29 -0.50
N ILE A 76 -17.80 -7.06 -0.39
CA ILE A 76 -17.70 -6.33 0.88
C ILE A 76 -19.02 -5.61 1.11
N THR A 77 -19.66 -5.87 2.25
CA THR A 77 -20.91 -5.19 2.61
C THR A 77 -20.62 -3.93 3.43
N ALA A 78 -21.11 -2.79 2.96
CA ALA A 78 -21.03 -1.50 3.63
C ALA A 78 -22.44 -0.98 3.97
N ILE A 79 -22.56 -0.13 4.99
CA ILE A 79 -23.85 0.42 5.43
C ILE A 79 -23.92 1.90 5.04
N VAL A 80 -25.05 2.33 4.49
CA VAL A 80 -25.28 3.75 4.14
C VAL A 80 -25.01 4.66 5.34
N GLY A 81 -24.23 5.72 5.13
CA GLY A 81 -23.89 6.72 6.15
C GLY A 81 -22.66 6.37 7.00
N GLN A 82 -22.19 5.12 6.97
CA GLN A 82 -20.99 4.68 7.70
C GLN A 82 -19.72 4.82 6.84
N GLU A 83 -18.57 4.43 7.39
CA GLU A 83 -17.35 4.24 6.62
C GLU A 83 -17.21 2.78 6.16
N ALA A 84 -16.51 2.56 5.05
CA ALA A 84 -16.09 1.25 4.59
C ALA A 84 -14.59 1.25 4.27
N VAL A 85 -13.96 0.10 4.46
CA VAL A 85 -12.56 -0.12 4.12
C VAL A 85 -12.47 -1.24 3.09
N LEU A 86 -11.98 -0.93 1.90
CA LEU A 86 -11.74 -1.90 0.83
C LEU A 86 -10.29 -2.39 0.96
N PRO A 87 -10.05 -3.65 1.36
CA PRO A 87 -8.71 -4.19 1.55
C PRO A 87 -8.07 -4.55 0.22
N CYS A 88 -6.81 -4.21 0.05
CA CYS A 88 -5.98 -4.60 -1.08
C CYS A 88 -4.54 -4.70 -0.59
N HIS A 89 -3.78 -5.67 -1.09
CA HIS A 89 -2.39 -5.85 -0.66
C HIS A 89 -1.51 -6.47 -1.75
N LEU A 90 -0.19 -6.28 -1.61
CA LEU A 90 0.82 -6.87 -2.46
C LEU A 90 1.17 -8.29 -2.01
N SER A 91 1.43 -9.16 -2.99
CA SER A 91 2.02 -10.48 -2.76
C SER A 91 3.20 -10.72 -3.72
N PRO A 92 4.41 -11.02 -3.22
CA PRO A 92 4.77 -11.12 -1.80
C PRO A 92 4.70 -9.77 -1.06
N PRO A 93 4.63 -9.76 0.30
CA PRO A 93 4.62 -8.53 1.08
C PRO A 93 5.88 -7.68 0.83
N MET A 94 5.70 -6.44 0.41
CA MET A 94 6.77 -5.49 0.15
C MET A 94 6.27 -4.05 0.26
N SER A 95 7.17 -3.08 0.41
CA SER A 95 6.76 -1.69 0.63
C SER A 95 6.11 -1.08 -0.61
N ALA A 96 4.89 -0.55 -0.44
CA ALA A 96 4.17 0.22 -1.45
C ALA A 96 4.33 1.75 -1.29
N ALA A 97 5.18 2.21 -0.36
CA ALA A 97 5.28 3.64 -0.01
C ALA A 97 5.75 4.55 -1.16
N ASN A 98 6.53 4.00 -2.10
CA ASN A 98 7.05 4.74 -3.25
C ASN A 98 6.34 4.36 -4.58
N MET A 99 5.31 3.51 -4.51
CA MET A 99 4.54 3.09 -5.67
C MET A 99 3.39 4.05 -5.96
N GLU A 100 2.87 4.03 -7.19
CA GLU A 100 1.59 4.64 -7.51
C GLU A 100 0.47 3.65 -7.16
N VAL A 101 -0.48 4.06 -6.33
CA VAL A 101 -1.68 3.27 -6.02
C VAL A 101 -2.90 4.05 -6.51
N ARG A 102 -3.66 3.46 -7.43
CA ARG A 102 -4.88 4.03 -7.98
C ARG A 102 -6.07 3.15 -7.65
N TRP A 103 -7.07 3.77 -7.06
CA TRP A 103 -8.41 3.20 -6.94
C TRP A 103 -9.34 3.85 -7.95
N PHE A 104 -10.03 3.06 -8.76
CA PHE A 104 -10.95 3.57 -9.78
C PHE A 104 -12.17 2.67 -9.95
N ARG A 105 -13.19 3.18 -10.66
CA ARG A 105 -14.45 2.46 -10.97
C ARG A 105 -14.34 1.73 -12.30
N SER A 106 -15.27 1.95 -13.23
CA SER A 106 -15.35 1.23 -14.51
C SER A 106 -14.26 1.60 -15.52
N GLN A 107 -13.70 2.81 -15.43
CA GLN A 107 -12.65 3.29 -16.33
C GLN A 107 -11.47 3.79 -15.52
N PHE A 108 -10.25 3.65 -16.06
CA PHE A 108 -9.02 4.07 -15.39
C PHE A 108 -9.01 5.56 -14.98
N LEU A 109 -9.69 6.42 -15.76
CA LEU A 109 -9.83 7.85 -15.48
C LEU A 109 -10.95 8.18 -14.47
N SER A 110 -11.81 7.21 -14.13
CA SER A 110 -12.83 7.34 -13.08
C SER A 110 -12.21 7.16 -11.70
N ILE A 111 -11.32 8.08 -11.34
CA ILE A 111 -10.46 8.02 -10.15
C ILE A 111 -11.30 8.21 -8.88
N VAL A 112 -11.32 7.18 -8.04
CA VAL A 112 -11.87 7.20 -6.69
C VAL A 112 -10.84 7.74 -5.69
N HIS A 113 -9.58 7.35 -5.84
CA HIS A 113 -8.47 7.84 -5.04
C HIS A 113 -7.14 7.57 -5.75
N LEU A 114 -6.18 8.50 -5.63
CA LEU A 114 -4.85 8.35 -6.19
C LEU A 114 -3.82 8.63 -5.09
N TYR A 115 -2.86 7.72 -4.91
CA TYR A 115 -1.68 7.92 -4.08
C TYR A 115 -0.45 7.86 -4.97
N ARG A 116 0.39 8.89 -4.88
CA ARG A 116 1.61 9.01 -5.68
C ARG A 116 2.59 9.97 -5.04
N ASN A 117 3.88 9.71 -5.19
CA ASN A 117 4.95 10.53 -4.61
C ASN A 117 4.82 10.65 -3.08
N GLY A 118 4.47 9.54 -2.42
CA GLY A 118 4.38 9.47 -0.97
C GLY A 118 3.11 10.09 -0.35
N LYS A 119 2.15 10.58 -1.14
CA LYS A 119 0.97 11.30 -0.64
C LYS A 119 -0.28 11.07 -1.49
N ASP A 120 -1.43 11.33 -0.87
CA ASP A 120 -2.73 11.31 -1.54
C ASP A 120 -2.83 12.51 -2.51
N GLN A 121 -3.39 12.25 -3.68
CA GLN A 121 -3.59 13.19 -4.77
C GLN A 121 -5.08 13.30 -5.06
N TYR A 122 -5.59 14.53 -5.05
CA TYR A 122 -7.01 14.82 -5.24
C TYR A 122 -7.33 15.39 -6.63
N GLU A 123 -6.31 15.61 -7.44
CA GLU A 123 -6.47 16.08 -8.83
C GLU A 123 -7.11 14.98 -9.70
N GLY A 124 -8.08 15.36 -10.53
CA GLY A 124 -8.81 14.42 -11.38
C GLY A 124 -9.73 13.45 -10.63
N GLN A 125 -9.81 13.53 -9.30
CA GLN A 125 -10.72 12.73 -8.51
C GLN A 125 -12.18 13.05 -8.87
N MET A 126 -12.95 11.97 -9.06
CA MET A 126 -14.38 12.01 -9.29
C MET A 126 -15.09 12.86 -8.22
N PRO A 127 -15.94 13.83 -8.60
CA PRO A 127 -16.59 14.76 -7.67
C PRO A 127 -17.32 14.06 -6.52
N GLU A 128 -17.88 12.87 -6.77
CA GLU A 128 -18.67 12.10 -5.80
C GLU A 128 -17.82 11.56 -4.63
N TYR A 129 -16.50 11.44 -4.81
CA TYR A 129 -15.56 10.87 -3.83
C TYR A 129 -14.67 11.93 -3.14
N ARG A 130 -14.74 13.19 -3.58
CA ARG A 130 -13.93 14.28 -3.00
C ARG A 130 -14.21 14.45 -1.51
N GLY A 131 -13.12 14.52 -0.73
CA GLY A 131 -13.19 14.66 0.73
C GLY A 131 -13.77 13.45 1.47
N ARG A 132 -14.01 12.32 0.77
CA ARG A 132 -14.57 11.10 1.34
C ARG A 132 -13.60 9.93 1.34
N THR A 133 -12.47 10.00 0.63
CA THR A 133 -11.58 8.85 0.47
C THR A 133 -10.16 9.11 0.95
N GLU A 134 -9.54 8.07 1.50
CA GLU A 134 -8.15 8.09 1.98
C GLU A 134 -7.52 6.71 1.84
N LEU A 135 -6.26 6.65 1.39
CA LEU A 135 -5.43 5.45 1.49
C LEU A 135 -4.83 5.33 2.91
N LEU A 136 -5.08 4.23 3.62
CA LEU A 136 -4.54 4.07 4.98
C LEU A 136 -3.05 3.72 4.94
N LYS A 137 -2.22 4.61 5.49
CA LYS A 137 -0.75 4.55 5.36
C LYS A 137 -0.06 3.57 6.32
N ALA A 138 -0.72 3.16 7.40
CA ALA A 138 -0.12 2.38 8.48
C ALA A 138 0.46 1.01 8.03
N GLY A 139 -0.05 0.44 6.94
CA GLY A 139 0.36 -0.87 6.43
C GLY A 139 1.20 -0.83 5.14
N LEU A 140 1.55 0.35 4.63
CA LEU A 140 2.21 0.49 3.33
C LEU A 140 3.56 -0.21 3.26
N THR A 141 4.33 -0.22 4.34
CA THR A 141 5.65 -0.88 4.40
C THR A 141 5.55 -2.40 4.24
N ASN A 142 4.39 -2.98 4.56
CA ASN A 142 4.11 -4.41 4.42
C ASN A 142 3.28 -4.73 3.17
N GLY A 143 3.05 -3.73 2.30
CA GLY A 143 2.30 -3.90 1.06
C GLY A 143 0.79 -3.83 1.22
N ASN A 144 0.28 -3.43 2.38
CA ASN A 144 -1.15 -3.20 2.57
C ASN A 144 -1.53 -1.80 2.07
N ILE A 145 -2.51 -1.75 1.17
CA ILE A 145 -2.97 -0.54 0.48
C ILE A 145 -4.50 -0.39 0.54
N PRO A 146 -5.12 -0.48 1.73
CA PRO A 146 -6.58 -0.42 1.84
C PRO A 146 -7.10 1.00 1.60
N LEU A 147 -8.24 1.09 0.89
CA LEU A 147 -8.95 2.34 0.67
C LEU A 147 -10.05 2.51 1.71
N ARG A 148 -10.05 3.64 2.42
CA ARG A 148 -11.17 4.08 3.24
C ARG A 148 -12.10 4.97 2.43
N ILE A 149 -13.40 4.74 2.54
CA ILE A 149 -14.47 5.59 1.98
C ILE A 149 -15.41 5.99 3.12
N LEU A 150 -15.60 7.28 3.32
CA LEU A 150 -16.45 7.88 4.35
C LEU A 150 -17.86 8.17 3.82
N ASN A 151 -18.84 8.09 4.72
CA ASN A 151 -20.24 8.42 4.47
C ASN A 151 -20.78 7.67 3.24
N ILE A 152 -20.79 6.34 3.29
CA ILE A 152 -21.18 5.46 2.19
C ILE A 152 -22.58 5.81 1.66
N ARG A 153 -22.70 5.83 0.34
CA ARG A 153 -23.94 6.13 -0.39
C ARG A 153 -24.34 4.91 -1.20
N ARG A 154 -25.62 4.79 -1.54
CA ARG A 154 -26.10 3.74 -2.46
C ARG A 154 -25.39 3.79 -3.82
N SER A 155 -25.00 4.97 -4.28
CA SER A 155 -24.22 5.16 -5.52
C SER A 155 -22.81 4.59 -5.48
N ASP A 156 -22.28 4.29 -4.29
CA ASP A 156 -20.93 3.74 -4.14
C ASP A 156 -20.92 2.22 -4.39
N GLU A 157 -22.09 1.56 -4.42
CA GLU A 157 -22.24 0.14 -4.73
C GLU A 157 -21.67 -0.21 -6.11
N GLY A 158 -20.94 -1.32 -6.20
CA GLY A 158 -20.40 -1.85 -7.45
C GLY A 158 -18.91 -2.15 -7.37
N GLN A 159 -18.29 -2.30 -8.54
CA GLN A 159 -16.90 -2.72 -8.65
C GLN A 159 -15.91 -1.58 -8.41
N TYR A 160 -14.79 -1.93 -7.77
CA TYR A 160 -13.63 -1.08 -7.55
C TYR A 160 -12.38 -1.81 -8.01
N HIS A 161 -11.52 -1.08 -8.70
CA HIS A 161 -10.23 -1.57 -9.16
C HIS A 161 -9.15 -1.02 -8.25
N CYS A 162 -8.28 -1.90 -7.76
CA CYS A 162 -7.06 -1.57 -7.04
C CYS A 162 -5.87 -1.83 -7.95
N PHE A 163 -5.28 -0.75 -8.45
CA PHE A 163 -4.15 -0.77 -9.37
C PHE A 163 -2.90 -0.26 -8.67
N VAL A 164 -1.78 -0.96 -8.88
CA VAL A 164 -0.48 -0.58 -8.33
C VAL A 164 0.57 -0.62 -9.42
N GLU A 165 1.37 0.44 -9.50
CA GLU A 165 2.44 0.60 -10.48
C GLU A 165 3.75 0.98 -9.79
N GLU A 166 4.82 0.28 -10.21
CA GLU A 166 6.21 0.56 -9.88
C GLU A 166 6.99 0.67 -11.20
N ASP A 167 7.49 1.87 -11.51
CA ASP A 167 8.15 2.22 -12.77
C ASP A 167 7.34 1.89 -14.03
N THR A 168 7.60 0.72 -14.65
CA THR A 168 6.90 0.24 -15.84
C THR A 168 6.11 -1.05 -15.58
N PHE A 169 6.16 -1.59 -14.36
CA PHE A 169 5.48 -2.80 -13.97
C PHE A 169 4.24 -2.47 -13.17
N TYR A 170 3.11 -3.05 -13.56
CA TYR A 170 1.85 -2.85 -12.86
C TYR A 170 1.07 -4.15 -12.68
N LYS A 171 0.21 -4.14 -11.67
CA LYS A 171 -0.77 -5.19 -11.39
C LYS A 171 -2.05 -4.57 -10.87
N GLU A 172 -3.13 -5.34 -10.97
CA GLU A 172 -4.47 -4.91 -10.64
C GLU A 172 -5.29 -6.07 -10.09
N THR A 173 -6.26 -5.73 -9.25
CA THR A 173 -7.32 -6.63 -8.81
C THR A 173 -8.66 -5.88 -8.74
N VAL A 174 -9.76 -6.61 -8.73
CA VAL A 174 -11.13 -6.05 -8.69
C VAL A 174 -11.83 -6.53 -7.42
N LEU A 175 -12.57 -5.63 -6.78
CA LEU A 175 -13.39 -5.89 -5.61
C LEU A 175 -14.82 -5.43 -5.86
N GLU A 176 -15.79 -6.10 -5.25
CA GLU A 176 -17.19 -5.67 -5.27
C GLU A 176 -17.60 -5.11 -3.91
N LEU A 177 -18.16 -3.89 -3.90
CA LEU A 177 -18.80 -3.31 -2.72
C LEU A 177 -20.32 -3.42 -2.87
N ARG A 178 -21.00 -3.99 -1.88
CA ARG A 178 -22.46 -4.04 -1.74
C ARG A 178 -22.89 -3.07 -0.65
N VAL A 179 -23.96 -2.31 -0.87
CA VAL A 179 -24.40 -1.29 0.09
C VAL A 179 -25.76 -1.66 0.67
N ALA A 180 -25.79 -1.94 1.97
CA ALA A 180 -27.00 -2.19 2.74
C ALA A 180 -27.60 -0.89 3.30
N GLY A 181 -28.93 -0.84 3.41
CA GLY A 181 -29.63 0.31 3.99
C GLY A 181 -29.56 0.31 5.52
N GLN A 182 -29.37 1.50 6.11
CA GLN A 182 -29.34 1.70 7.57
C GLN A 182 -30.64 1.25 8.29
N TRP A 183 -31.77 1.24 7.58
CA TRP A 183 -33.10 0.99 8.14
C TRP A 183 -33.24 -0.36 8.86
N LEU A 184 -32.54 -1.41 8.42
CA LEU A 184 -32.61 -2.73 9.07
C LEU A 184 -31.96 -2.74 10.45
N VAL A 185 -30.88 -1.96 10.65
CA VAL A 185 -30.17 -1.89 11.94
C VAL A 185 -31.04 -1.15 12.97
N SER A 186 -31.75 -0.10 12.54
CA SER A 186 -32.65 0.67 13.39
C SER A 186 -33.89 -0.15 13.82
N VAL A 187 -34.46 -0.96 12.92
CA VAL A 187 -35.62 -1.80 13.24
C VAL A 187 -35.24 -2.95 14.18
N LEU A 188 -34.08 -3.60 13.97
CA LEU A 188 -33.58 -4.65 14.88
C LEU A 188 -33.28 -4.08 16.28
N SER A 189 -32.69 -2.88 16.37
CA SER A 189 -32.46 -2.21 17.67
C SER A 189 -33.76 -1.84 18.39
N LEU A 190 -34.85 -1.58 17.66
CA LEU A 190 -36.18 -1.31 18.23
C LEU A 190 -36.92 -2.59 18.63
N CYS A 191 -36.68 -3.73 17.98
CA CYS A 191 -37.32 -5.00 18.33
C CYS A 191 -36.77 -5.67 19.60
N VAL A 192 -35.49 -5.46 19.94
CA VAL A 192 -34.86 -6.05 21.14
C VAL A 192 -35.54 -5.63 22.46
N PRO A 193 -35.86 -4.34 22.71
CA PRO A 193 -36.57 -3.96 23.93
C PRO A 193 -38.03 -4.46 23.97
N VAL A 194 -38.71 -4.63 22.83
CA VAL A 194 -40.12 -5.08 22.81
C VAL A 194 -40.27 -6.54 23.25
N ALA A 195 -39.29 -7.40 22.98
CA ALA A 195 -39.32 -8.81 23.35
C ALA A 195 -39.11 -9.08 24.85
N LEU A 196 -38.61 -8.10 25.63
CA LEU A 196 -38.35 -8.25 27.06
C LEU A 196 -39.49 -7.74 27.96
N PHE A 197 -40.45 -6.99 27.40
CA PHE A 197 -41.58 -6.41 28.15
C PHE A 197 -42.93 -7.10 27.93
N PHE A 198 -43.02 -8.06 26.99
CA PHE A 198 -44.25 -8.83 26.79
C PHE A 198 -44.05 -10.29 27.21
N PRO A 199 -44.82 -10.80 28.19
CA PRO A 199 -44.85 -12.23 28.44
C PRO A 199 -45.38 -12.94 27.19
N ILE A 200 -44.77 -14.09 26.92
CA ILE A 200 -44.92 -14.91 25.72
C ILE A 200 -46.39 -15.35 25.55
N THR A 201 -47.24 -14.56 24.88
CA THR A 201 -48.52 -15.04 24.31
C THR A 201 -49.09 -14.23 23.14
N VAL A 202 -48.51 -13.11 22.71
CA VAL A 202 -49.05 -12.37 21.54
C VAL A 202 -48.19 -12.62 20.31
N THR A 203 -48.56 -13.71 19.63
CA THR A 203 -48.42 -14.01 18.19
C THR A 203 -47.45 -13.16 17.36
N VAL A 204 -46.53 -13.86 16.72
CA VAL A 204 -45.45 -13.45 15.79
C VAL A 204 -45.95 -12.82 14.47
N THR A 205 -47.05 -12.06 14.49
CA THR A 205 -47.78 -11.62 13.29
C THR A 205 -48.22 -10.15 13.37
N PRO A 206 -47.27 -9.22 13.56
CA PRO A 206 -47.38 -7.99 12.77
C PRO A 206 -46.08 -7.59 12.05
N CYS A 207 -44.93 -8.19 12.38
CA CYS A 207 -43.66 -7.80 11.77
C CYS A 207 -43.49 -8.34 10.34
N LEU A 208 -44.07 -9.52 10.04
CA LEU A 208 -43.96 -10.14 8.71
C LEU A 208 -44.80 -9.43 7.63
N GLN A 209 -45.84 -8.67 8.00
CA GLN A 209 -46.68 -7.95 7.02
C GLN A 209 -46.06 -6.64 6.50
N ILE A 210 -45.06 -6.08 7.19
CA ILE A 210 -44.41 -4.81 6.80
C ILE A 210 -43.24 -5.05 5.82
N ILE A 211 -42.77 -6.29 5.66
CA ILE A 211 -41.63 -6.65 4.81
C ILE A 211 -42.04 -6.88 3.33
N LEU A 212 -43.34 -6.93 3.01
CA LEU A 212 -43.88 -7.29 1.68
C LEU A 212 -44.58 -6.14 0.91
N GLN A 213 -44.30 -4.87 1.22
CA GLN A 213 -44.77 -3.71 0.44
C GLN A 213 -43.63 -2.80 -0.01
#